data_AF-A0A558BYQ1-F1
#
_entry.id   AF-A0A558BYQ1-F1
#
_cell.length_a   1.000
_cell.length_b   1.000
_cell.length_c   1.000
_cell.angle_alpha   90.00
_cell.angle_beta   90.00
_cell.angle_gamma   90.00
#
_symmetry.space_group_name_H-M   'P 1'
#
loop_
_entity.id
_entity.type
_entity.pdbx_description
1 polymer ?
#
loop_
_entity_poly.entity_id
_entity_poly.type
_entity_poly.pdbx_seq_one_letter_code
_entity_poly.pdbx_strand_id
1 'polypeptide(L)'
;MKKWRYVFGAFHYLRTLWRRAWGRPAHVPPPSAVPTAPPSAWLTQLLAGPGRSARAGWPAAADALVQHDNACLPLVQAALAEATDEPALQRLAQVCARLASPAARQLLVALAQGPDLPRRAVALRALGSLPALPDQAHLFHQLAEEELRLAQHLLHGMQAAKADLRAALGYEVRLGRQRLLATLLQVYAQPPLLLAQRRLTHLASERQAEALDALAALLPQPLYRGVQALLDEGQLASKTQVLDDLLGPLATAEPVEALVVRRGAAAFSAWTISVALRRWHPQPATVAQLVPHLHATSALVRESARAVLQQLPVQRPAAYDTLRAQYPTTDFAAMAVPDSSSLTGISARARVQMLKGTTLFASTPENVLAAIVPIMQEVAYAAGQQIFAKGTLGTSLFIVSQGEVGIYDGNRHLATFGAGDFFGELALLDAEPRSATAVAHGSVVAFRLDQDDFYDVMEERYEVLRSILRVLCQRLRRQNEQTQVAA
;
A
#
# COMPACT_ATOMS: atom_id res chain seq x y z
N MET A 1 -7.01 -21.35 31.88
CA MET A 1 -6.36 -22.07 30.76
C MET A 1 -6.85 -21.72 29.34
N LYS A 2 -7.92 -20.91 29.15
CA LYS A 2 -8.38 -20.45 27.81
C LYS A 2 -7.56 -19.30 27.17
N LYS A 3 -6.56 -18.74 27.86
CA LYS A 3 -5.83 -17.52 27.45
C LYS A 3 -4.61 -17.76 26.52
N TRP A 4 -4.18 -19.01 26.30
CA TRP A 4 -2.97 -19.34 25.53
C TRP A 4 -3.22 -19.87 24.11
N ARG A 5 -4.48 -20.10 23.71
CA ARG A 5 -4.83 -20.56 22.35
C ARG A 5 -4.56 -19.50 21.26
N TYR A 6 -4.67 -18.22 21.63
CA TYR A 6 -4.52 -17.05 20.76
C TYR A 6 -3.10 -16.86 20.17
N VAL A 7 -2.06 -17.25 20.90
CA VAL A 7 -0.67 -17.11 20.44
C VAL A 7 -0.28 -18.29 19.54
N PHE A 8 -0.75 -19.50 19.86
CA PHE A 8 -0.39 -20.70 19.11
C PHE A 8 -1.09 -20.80 17.74
N GLY A 9 -2.32 -20.29 17.58
CA GLY A 9 -3.01 -20.25 16.28
C GLY A 9 -2.30 -19.37 15.25
N ALA A 10 -1.97 -18.13 15.64
CA ALA A 10 -1.22 -17.19 14.79
C ALA A 10 0.21 -17.69 14.48
N PHE A 11 0.89 -18.34 15.43
CA PHE A 11 2.21 -18.94 15.19
C PHE A 11 2.15 -20.18 14.28
N HIS A 12 1.11 -21.00 14.36
CA HIS A 12 0.94 -22.15 13.47
C HIS A 12 0.64 -21.70 12.03
N TYR A 13 -0.12 -20.62 11.87
CA TYR A 13 -0.40 -20.00 10.57
C TYR A 13 0.82 -19.26 9.98
N LEU A 14 1.57 -18.51 10.79
CA LEU A 14 2.85 -17.90 10.37
C LEU A 14 3.90 -18.95 10.01
N ARG A 15 3.92 -20.11 10.69
CA ARG A 15 4.81 -21.24 10.35
C ARG A 15 4.40 -21.92 9.04
N THR A 16 3.12 -21.96 8.71
CA THR A 16 2.61 -22.49 7.44
C THR A 16 2.79 -21.50 6.30
N LEU A 17 2.59 -20.19 6.52
CA LEU A 17 2.95 -19.12 5.60
C LEU A 17 4.46 -19.06 5.33
N TRP A 18 5.30 -19.20 6.35
CA TRP A 18 6.76 -19.21 6.18
C TRP A 18 7.25 -20.46 5.42
N ARG A 19 6.67 -21.65 5.69
CA ARG A 19 6.93 -22.85 4.88
C ARG A 19 6.40 -22.76 3.45
N ARG A 20 5.30 -22.05 3.21
CA ARG A 20 4.69 -21.86 1.88
C ARG A 20 5.35 -20.76 1.05
N ALA A 21 5.88 -19.71 1.69
CA ALA A 21 6.54 -18.59 1.02
C ALA A 21 8.06 -18.80 0.87
N TRP A 22 8.71 -19.56 1.76
CA TRP A 22 10.18 -19.66 1.81
C TRP A 22 10.72 -21.04 2.25
N GLY A 23 9.86 -22.03 2.50
CA GLY A 23 10.30 -23.38 2.85
C GLY A 23 10.92 -24.07 1.64
N ARG A 24 12.13 -24.62 1.77
CA ARG A 24 12.69 -25.54 0.76
C ARG A 24 11.66 -26.65 0.49
N PRO A 25 11.31 -26.95 -0.77
CA PRO A 25 10.35 -28.01 -1.06
C PRO A 25 10.89 -29.32 -0.50
N ALA A 26 10.09 -29.97 0.35
CA ALA A 26 10.30 -31.37 0.69
C ALA A 26 9.92 -32.17 -0.57
N HIS A 27 10.92 -32.83 -1.16
CA HIS A 27 10.84 -33.60 -2.40
C HIS A 27 10.41 -32.81 -3.64
N VAL A 28 11.40 -32.48 -4.47
CA VAL A 28 11.21 -32.24 -5.91
C VAL A 28 10.77 -33.58 -6.51
N PRO A 29 9.55 -33.73 -7.06
CA PRO A 29 9.24 -34.88 -7.90
C PRO A 29 10.11 -34.80 -9.17
N PRO A 30 10.54 -35.93 -9.75
CA PRO A 30 11.31 -35.91 -10.99
C PRO A 30 10.54 -35.14 -12.09
N PRO A 31 11.22 -34.54 -13.08
CA PRO A 31 10.61 -33.67 -14.07
C PRO A 31 9.50 -34.44 -14.80
N SER A 32 8.25 -34.17 -14.42
CA SER A 32 7.09 -34.62 -15.17
C SER A 32 6.91 -33.65 -16.33
N ALA A 33 6.81 -34.24 -17.52
CA ALA A 33 6.60 -33.65 -18.85
C ALA A 33 6.49 -32.12 -18.90
N VAL A 34 7.45 -31.50 -19.60
CA VAL A 34 7.35 -30.12 -20.07
C VAL A 34 5.94 -29.88 -20.63
N PRO A 35 5.15 -28.91 -20.09
CA PRO A 35 3.85 -28.62 -20.67
C PRO A 35 4.06 -28.12 -22.10
N THR A 36 3.41 -28.74 -23.09
CA THR A 36 3.41 -28.37 -24.52
C THR A 36 2.62 -27.09 -24.81
N ALA A 37 2.36 -26.27 -23.79
CA ALA A 37 1.57 -25.06 -23.92
C ALA A 37 2.41 -23.92 -24.52
N PRO A 38 1.81 -23.04 -25.34
CA PRO A 38 2.53 -21.89 -25.89
C PRO A 38 2.95 -20.92 -24.78
N PRO A 39 4.05 -20.15 -24.94
CA PRO A 39 4.51 -19.15 -23.97
C PRO A 39 3.45 -18.15 -23.51
N SER A 40 2.49 -17.82 -24.39
CA SER A 40 1.34 -16.97 -24.07
C SER A 40 0.42 -17.58 -23.01
N ALA A 41 0.25 -18.90 -22.97
CA ALA A 41 -0.59 -19.58 -21.99
C ALA A 41 0.00 -19.49 -20.58
N TRP A 42 1.33 -19.62 -20.45
CA TRP A 42 2.01 -19.44 -19.15
C TRP A 42 1.93 -18.00 -18.68
N LEU A 43 2.05 -17.03 -19.60
CA LEU A 43 1.87 -15.61 -19.28
C LEU A 43 0.45 -15.33 -18.77
N THR A 44 -0.58 -15.83 -19.47
CA THR A 44 -1.98 -15.70 -19.04
C THR A 44 -2.22 -16.35 -17.68
N GLN A 45 -1.62 -17.53 -17.43
CA GLN A 45 -1.72 -18.20 -16.14
C GLN A 45 -1.01 -17.42 -15.02
N LEU A 46 0.14 -16.83 -15.30
CA LEU A 46 0.89 -15.99 -14.35
C LEU A 46 0.15 -14.69 -14.02
N LEU A 47 -0.55 -14.11 -15.00
CA LEU A 47 -1.32 -12.87 -14.87
C LEU A 47 -2.77 -13.09 -14.43
N ALA A 48 -3.21 -14.34 -14.33
CA ALA A 48 -4.54 -14.66 -13.83
C ALA A 48 -4.78 -14.02 -12.46
N GLY A 49 -6.02 -13.58 -12.25
CA GLY A 49 -6.44 -12.84 -11.06
C GLY A 49 -6.26 -13.63 -9.76
N PRO A 50 -6.51 -12.99 -8.59
CA PRO A 50 -6.18 -13.54 -7.28
C PRO A 50 -6.93 -14.82 -6.86
N GLY A 51 -7.74 -15.46 -7.71
CA GLY A 51 -8.47 -16.67 -7.30
C GLY A 51 -7.55 -17.82 -6.86
N ARG A 52 -7.86 -18.51 -5.74
CA ARG A 52 -7.07 -19.64 -5.19
C ARG A 52 -6.70 -20.72 -6.22
N SER A 53 -7.57 -21.00 -7.19
CA SER A 53 -7.31 -21.96 -8.28
C SER A 53 -6.27 -21.47 -9.28
N ALA A 54 -6.25 -20.17 -9.60
CA ALA A 54 -5.23 -19.57 -10.46
C ALA A 54 -3.85 -19.55 -9.76
N ARG A 55 -3.82 -19.29 -8.45
CA ARG A 55 -2.60 -19.20 -7.63
C ARG A 55 -1.75 -20.47 -7.64
N ALA A 56 -2.39 -21.64 -7.63
CA ALA A 56 -1.67 -22.92 -7.63
C ALA A 56 -0.79 -23.12 -8.87
N GLY A 57 -1.14 -22.46 -9.99
CA GLY A 57 -0.43 -22.54 -11.25
C GLY A 57 0.73 -21.55 -11.42
N TRP A 58 0.82 -20.51 -10.58
CA TRP A 58 1.81 -19.44 -10.78
C TRP A 58 3.26 -19.90 -10.69
N PRO A 59 3.69 -20.74 -9.72
CA PRO A 59 5.08 -21.18 -9.64
C PRO A 59 5.47 -21.99 -10.88
N ALA A 60 4.60 -22.92 -11.31
CA ALA A 60 4.83 -23.74 -12.50
C ALA A 60 4.90 -22.89 -13.78
N ALA A 61 4.04 -21.88 -13.92
CA ALA A 61 4.07 -20.95 -15.04
C ALA A 61 5.35 -20.10 -15.04
N ALA A 62 5.78 -19.59 -13.88
CA ALA A 62 7.03 -18.84 -13.74
C ALA A 62 8.25 -19.72 -14.07
N ASP A 63 8.26 -20.98 -13.62
CA ASP A 63 9.33 -21.94 -13.92
C ASP A 63 9.40 -22.25 -15.42
N ALA A 64 8.25 -22.44 -16.07
CA ALA A 64 8.16 -22.71 -17.50
C ALA A 64 8.66 -21.52 -18.34
N LEU A 65 8.30 -20.28 -17.95
CA LEU A 65 8.79 -19.05 -18.57
C LEU A 65 10.31 -18.91 -18.42
N VAL A 66 10.86 -19.22 -17.24
CA VAL A 66 12.30 -19.14 -16.98
C VAL A 66 13.08 -20.16 -17.82
N GLN A 67 12.51 -21.33 -18.06
CA GLN A 67 13.13 -22.38 -18.89
C GLN A 67 13.16 -22.04 -20.40
N HIS A 68 12.36 -21.07 -20.87
CA HIS A 68 12.21 -20.73 -22.29
C HIS A 68 12.54 -19.24 -22.60
N ASP A 69 13.61 -18.72 -21.97
CA ASP A 69 14.07 -17.29 -21.96
C ASP A 69 13.88 -16.54 -23.31
N ASN A 70 14.54 -16.98 -24.38
CA ASN A 70 14.56 -16.25 -25.66
C ASN A 70 13.19 -16.09 -26.35
N ALA A 71 12.27 -17.05 -26.16
CA ALA A 71 10.93 -16.97 -26.76
C ALA A 71 9.95 -16.17 -25.89
N CYS A 72 10.19 -16.09 -24.59
CA CYS A 72 9.27 -15.50 -23.63
C CYS A 72 9.56 -14.02 -23.36
N LEU A 73 10.81 -13.57 -23.52
CA LEU A 73 11.21 -12.22 -23.16
C LEU A 73 10.42 -11.10 -23.87
N PRO A 74 10.13 -11.16 -25.19
CA PRO A 74 9.30 -10.14 -25.84
C PRO A 74 7.86 -10.09 -25.30
N LEU A 75 7.31 -11.25 -24.92
CA LEU A 75 5.97 -11.34 -24.32
C LEU A 75 5.95 -10.75 -22.91
N VAL A 76 6.99 -11.03 -22.11
CA VAL A 76 7.15 -10.45 -20.76
C VAL A 76 7.34 -8.94 -20.86
N GLN A 77 8.08 -8.44 -21.84
CA GLN A 77 8.23 -7.01 -22.10
C GLN A 77 6.89 -6.34 -22.42
N ALA A 78 6.09 -6.93 -23.32
CA ALA A 78 4.76 -6.42 -23.65
C ALA A 78 3.85 -6.41 -22.40
N ALA A 79 3.86 -7.50 -21.64
CA ALA A 79 3.08 -7.61 -20.39
C ALA A 79 3.50 -6.58 -19.34
N LEU A 80 4.79 -6.30 -19.18
CA LEU A 80 5.29 -5.28 -18.25
C LEU A 80 4.85 -3.86 -18.65
N ALA A 81 4.72 -3.58 -19.95
CA ALA A 81 4.25 -2.29 -20.43
C ALA A 81 2.76 -2.08 -20.10
N GLU A 82 1.94 -3.10 -20.34
CA GLU A 82 0.48 -3.06 -20.18
C GLU A 82 0.00 -3.26 -18.73
N ALA A 83 0.79 -3.88 -17.86
CA ALA A 83 0.37 -4.21 -16.50
C ALA A 83 0.06 -2.94 -15.68
N THR A 84 -1.20 -2.79 -15.30
CA THR A 84 -1.68 -1.70 -14.43
C THR A 84 -1.72 -2.09 -12.96
N ASP A 85 -1.63 -3.39 -12.67
CA ASP A 85 -1.77 -3.96 -11.33
C ASP A 85 -0.40 -4.25 -10.70
N GLU A 86 -0.20 -3.82 -9.44
CA GLU A 86 1.09 -3.92 -8.75
C GLU A 86 1.52 -5.38 -8.49
N PRO A 87 0.65 -6.29 -8.00
CA PRO A 87 0.94 -7.72 -7.90
C PRO A 87 1.33 -8.38 -9.23
N ALA A 88 0.66 -8.02 -10.34
CA ALA A 88 1.03 -8.51 -11.67
C ALA A 88 2.43 -8.03 -12.08
N LEU A 89 2.71 -6.73 -11.91
CA LEU A 89 4.04 -6.15 -12.13
C LEU A 89 5.11 -6.84 -11.29
N GLN A 90 4.85 -7.12 -10.02
CA GLN A 90 5.78 -7.79 -9.12
C GLN A 90 6.09 -9.22 -9.58
N ARG A 91 5.06 -9.98 -10.00
CA ARG A 91 5.25 -11.33 -10.56
C ARG A 91 6.12 -11.31 -11.81
N LEU A 92 5.83 -10.42 -12.75
CA LEU A 92 6.61 -10.28 -13.99
C LEU A 92 8.06 -9.85 -13.73
N ALA A 93 8.28 -8.85 -12.86
CA ALA A 93 9.62 -8.41 -12.50
C ALA A 93 10.42 -9.51 -11.80
N GLN A 94 9.77 -10.34 -10.97
CA GLN A 94 10.41 -11.48 -10.34
C GLN A 94 10.81 -12.55 -11.36
N VAL A 95 10.02 -12.78 -12.41
CA VAL A 95 10.41 -13.66 -13.54
C VAL A 95 11.66 -13.11 -14.22
N CYS A 96 11.71 -11.81 -14.53
CA CYS A 96 12.91 -11.19 -15.10
C CYS A 96 14.15 -11.36 -14.20
N ALA A 97 14.00 -11.20 -12.88
CA ALA A 97 15.09 -11.42 -11.94
C ALA A 97 15.55 -12.89 -11.88
N ARG A 98 14.63 -13.85 -12.06
CA ARG A 98 14.94 -15.28 -12.10
C ARG A 98 15.60 -15.73 -13.40
N LEU A 99 15.25 -15.11 -14.52
CA LEU A 99 15.92 -15.31 -15.81
C LEU A 99 17.40 -14.92 -15.73
N ALA A 100 17.68 -13.81 -15.03
CA ALA A 100 19.04 -13.28 -14.83
C ALA A 100 19.85 -13.07 -16.12
N SER A 101 19.18 -12.99 -17.29
CA SER A 101 19.81 -12.69 -18.57
C SER A 101 20.09 -11.20 -18.72
N PRO A 102 21.09 -10.79 -19.52
CA PRO A 102 21.40 -9.38 -19.75
C PRO A 102 20.19 -8.58 -20.27
N ALA A 103 19.38 -9.19 -21.13
CA ALA A 103 18.19 -8.57 -21.70
C ALA A 103 17.07 -8.43 -20.64
N ALA A 104 16.84 -9.45 -19.79
CA ALA A 104 15.90 -9.33 -18.67
C ALA A 104 16.31 -8.26 -17.65
N ARG A 105 17.62 -8.13 -17.38
CA ARG A 105 18.15 -7.03 -16.54
C ARG A 105 17.92 -5.66 -17.19
N GLN A 106 18.16 -5.52 -18.50
CA GLN A 106 17.92 -4.26 -19.21
C GLN A 106 16.45 -3.83 -19.12
N LEU A 107 15.50 -4.76 -19.21
CA LEU A 107 14.07 -4.45 -18.99
C LEU A 107 13.80 -3.91 -17.58
N LEU A 108 14.40 -4.52 -16.55
CA LEU A 108 14.26 -4.04 -15.17
C LEU A 108 14.90 -2.66 -14.97
N VAL A 109 16.06 -2.40 -15.57
CA VAL A 109 16.71 -1.08 -15.51
C VAL A 109 15.87 -0.02 -16.22
N ALA A 110 15.32 -0.32 -17.39
CA ALA A 110 14.42 0.57 -18.12
C ALA A 110 13.14 0.86 -17.30
N LEU A 111 12.58 -0.16 -16.64
CA LEU A 111 11.44 0.00 -15.75
C LEU A 111 11.77 0.88 -14.53
N ALA A 112 12.98 0.75 -13.97
CA ALA A 112 13.45 1.58 -12.87
C ALA A 112 13.66 3.06 -13.26
N GLN A 113 14.12 3.32 -14.48
CA GLN A 113 14.31 4.68 -15.01
C GLN A 113 13.01 5.40 -15.33
N GLY A 114 11.90 4.67 -15.47
CA GLY A 114 10.59 5.25 -15.74
C GLY A 114 10.16 6.29 -14.69
N PRO A 115 9.24 7.19 -15.06
CA PRO A 115 8.71 8.23 -14.17
C PRO A 115 7.74 7.69 -13.10
N ASP A 116 7.27 6.45 -13.27
CA ASP A 116 6.34 5.74 -12.38
C ASP A 116 7.09 5.10 -11.21
N LEU A 117 6.92 5.67 -10.02
CA LEU A 117 7.60 5.27 -8.79
C LEU A 117 7.14 3.91 -8.26
N PRO A 118 5.85 3.52 -8.31
CA PRO A 118 5.43 2.14 -8.06
C PRO A 118 6.17 1.11 -8.94
N ARG A 119 6.21 1.34 -10.26
CA ARG A 119 6.94 0.47 -11.20
C ARG A 119 8.44 0.45 -10.90
N ARG A 120 9.03 1.61 -10.60
CA ARG A 120 10.43 1.72 -10.15
C ARG A 120 10.69 0.92 -8.88
N ALA A 121 9.81 0.99 -7.89
CA ALA A 121 9.96 0.22 -6.65
C ALA A 121 9.97 -1.29 -6.91
N VAL A 122 9.05 -1.77 -7.76
CA VAL A 122 9.00 -3.17 -8.19
C VAL A 122 10.30 -3.57 -8.90
N ALA A 123 10.77 -2.77 -9.85
CA ALA A 123 11.99 -3.01 -10.60
C ALA A 123 13.24 -3.08 -9.69
N LEU A 124 13.40 -2.10 -8.79
CA LEU A 124 14.51 -2.04 -7.84
C LEU A 124 14.51 -3.22 -6.86
N ARG A 125 13.33 -3.67 -6.41
CA ARG A 125 13.22 -4.89 -5.58
C ARG A 125 13.73 -6.12 -6.33
N ALA A 126 13.33 -6.28 -7.59
CA ALA A 126 13.78 -7.38 -8.45
C ALA A 126 15.28 -7.31 -8.78
N LEU A 127 15.81 -6.12 -9.06
CA LEU A 127 17.24 -5.88 -9.27
C LEU A 127 18.06 -6.19 -8.01
N GLY A 128 17.50 -6.01 -6.81
CA GLY A 128 18.17 -6.31 -5.54
C GLY A 128 18.61 -7.77 -5.36
N SER A 129 18.03 -8.73 -6.10
CA SER A 129 18.50 -10.12 -6.13
C SER A 129 19.59 -10.40 -7.16
N LEU A 130 19.88 -9.45 -8.05
CA LEU A 130 20.90 -9.56 -9.10
C LEU A 130 22.20 -8.86 -8.68
N PRO A 131 23.37 -9.32 -9.14
CA PRO A 131 24.64 -8.63 -8.89
C PRO A 131 24.63 -7.23 -9.51
N ALA A 132 25.27 -6.26 -8.85
CA ALA A 132 25.48 -4.94 -9.43
C ALA A 132 26.45 -5.01 -10.62
N LEU A 133 26.18 -4.24 -11.67
CA LEU A 133 27.08 -4.10 -12.82
C LEU A 133 27.72 -2.70 -12.81
N PRO A 134 29.06 -2.58 -12.81
CA PRO A 134 29.75 -1.29 -12.71
C PRO A 134 29.43 -0.31 -13.85
N ASP A 135 29.18 -0.81 -15.06
CA ASP A 135 28.81 -0.02 -16.24
C ASP A 135 27.50 0.75 -16.05
N GLN A 136 26.59 0.24 -15.23
CA GLN A 136 25.28 0.83 -14.95
C GLN A 136 25.26 1.71 -13.69
N ALA A 137 26.38 1.80 -12.94
CA ALA A 137 26.40 2.52 -11.66
C ALA A 137 25.97 3.99 -11.78
N HIS A 138 26.35 4.67 -12.87
CA HIS A 138 25.99 6.06 -13.14
C HIS A 138 24.47 6.29 -13.19
N LEU A 139 23.71 5.33 -13.74
CA LEU A 139 22.25 5.40 -13.82
C LEU A 139 21.63 5.34 -12.43
N PHE A 140 22.14 4.45 -11.56
CA PHE A 140 21.65 4.33 -10.20
C PHE A 140 22.06 5.53 -9.32
N HIS A 141 23.20 6.17 -9.58
CA HIS A 141 23.52 7.46 -8.95
C HIS A 141 22.49 8.54 -9.31
N GLN A 142 22.10 8.65 -10.58
CA GLN A 142 21.06 9.60 -11.01
C GLN A 142 19.72 9.30 -10.33
N LEU A 143 19.30 8.03 -10.31
CA LEU A 143 18.08 7.62 -9.61
C LEU A 143 18.13 7.93 -8.11
N ALA A 144 19.27 7.75 -7.46
CA ALA A 144 19.43 8.08 -6.05
C ALA A 144 19.29 9.59 -5.81
N GLU A 145 19.84 10.42 -6.68
CA GLU A 145 19.66 11.88 -6.62
C GLU A 145 18.20 12.28 -6.84
N GLU A 146 17.48 11.66 -7.79
CA GLU A 146 16.05 11.90 -7.99
C GLU A 146 15.21 11.58 -6.74
N GLU A 147 15.49 10.45 -6.08
CA GLU A 147 14.79 10.08 -4.84
C GLU A 147 15.10 11.05 -3.70
N LEU A 148 16.35 11.52 -3.59
CA LEU A 148 16.75 12.54 -2.61
C LEU A 148 16.09 13.90 -2.89
N ARG A 149 16.03 14.34 -4.14
CA ARG A 149 15.34 15.59 -4.54
C ARG A 149 13.84 15.53 -4.27
N LEU A 150 13.21 14.38 -4.55
CA LEU A 150 11.80 14.18 -4.19
C LEU A 150 11.62 14.26 -2.66
N ALA A 151 12.49 13.59 -1.90
CA ALA A 151 12.42 13.64 -0.44
C ALA A 151 12.63 15.07 0.10
N GLN A 152 13.56 15.84 -0.46
CA GLN A 152 13.78 17.25 -0.14
C GLN A 152 12.49 18.05 -0.34
N HIS A 153 11.86 17.94 -1.51
CA HIS A 153 10.62 18.66 -1.81
C HIS A 153 9.47 18.28 -0.86
N LEU A 154 9.34 16.99 -0.53
CA LEU A 154 8.30 16.52 0.41
C LEU A 154 8.56 17.04 1.83
N LEU A 155 9.82 17.05 2.29
CA LEU A 155 10.17 17.54 3.63
C LEU A 155 9.93 19.05 3.78
N HIS A 156 10.27 19.85 2.76
CA HIS A 156 9.88 21.27 2.70
C HIS A 156 8.36 21.44 2.78
N GLY A 157 7.62 20.69 1.97
CA GLY A 157 6.15 20.69 2.01
C GLY A 157 5.57 20.33 3.38
N MET A 158 6.21 19.41 4.10
CA MET A 158 5.78 18.98 5.45
C MET A 158 5.92 20.08 6.52
N GLN A 159 6.82 21.06 6.34
CA GLN A 159 7.03 22.13 7.33
C GLN A 159 5.77 23.00 7.46
N ALA A 160 5.21 23.44 6.33
CA ALA A 160 4.01 24.27 6.26
C ALA A 160 2.69 23.47 6.29
N ALA A 161 2.73 22.16 6.03
CA ALA A 161 1.52 21.32 5.96
C ALA A 161 0.85 21.08 7.32
N LYS A 162 -0.49 21.04 7.34
CA LYS A 162 -1.25 20.55 8.51
C LYS A 162 -1.07 19.04 8.71
N ALA A 163 -1.49 18.53 9.86
CA ALA A 163 -1.18 17.19 10.37
C ALA A 163 -1.50 16.02 9.42
N ASP A 164 -2.65 16.01 8.77
CA ASP A 164 -3.08 15.00 7.79
C ASP A 164 -2.22 14.95 6.52
N LEU A 165 -1.92 16.10 5.91
CA LEU A 165 -1.02 16.17 4.75
C LEU A 165 0.40 15.83 5.18
N ARG A 166 0.85 16.30 6.34
CA ARG A 166 2.17 15.94 6.90
C ARG A 166 2.29 14.42 7.12
N ALA A 167 1.25 13.77 7.63
CA ALA A 167 1.23 12.32 7.81
C ALA A 167 1.26 11.57 6.47
N ALA A 168 0.49 12.04 5.48
CA ALA A 168 0.47 11.48 4.13
C ALA A 168 1.84 11.62 3.44
N LEU A 169 2.44 12.81 3.44
CA LEU A 169 3.78 13.04 2.89
C LEU A 169 4.85 12.23 3.64
N GLY A 170 4.74 12.11 4.95
CA GLY A 170 5.62 11.27 5.75
C GLY A 170 5.55 9.79 5.38
N TYR A 171 4.41 9.29 4.90
CA TYR A 171 4.30 7.96 4.31
C TYR A 171 5.07 7.86 2.99
N GLU A 172 4.95 8.85 2.11
CA GLU A 172 5.65 8.88 0.82
C GLU A 172 7.17 8.98 0.99
N VAL A 173 7.65 9.76 1.96
CA VAL A 173 9.09 9.83 2.31
C VAL A 173 9.61 8.46 2.76
N ARG A 174 8.82 7.68 3.51
CA ARG A 174 9.20 6.30 3.89
C ARG A 174 9.31 5.37 2.69
N LEU A 175 8.45 5.52 1.68
CA LEU A 175 8.55 4.76 0.43
C LEU A 175 9.79 5.19 -0.39
N GLY A 176 10.04 6.50 -0.50
CA GLY A 176 11.24 7.04 -1.14
C GLY A 176 12.52 6.54 -0.51
N ARG A 177 12.57 6.45 0.83
CA ARG A 177 13.68 5.86 1.56
C ARG A 177 13.96 4.40 1.17
N GLN A 178 12.92 3.59 0.97
CA GLN A 178 13.09 2.20 0.55
C GLN A 178 13.64 2.11 -0.88
N ARG A 179 13.14 2.95 -1.80
CA ARG A 179 13.65 3.04 -3.18
C ARG A 179 15.08 3.53 -3.23
N LEU A 180 15.44 4.55 -2.42
CA LEU A 180 16.79 5.05 -2.30
C LEU A 180 17.76 3.94 -1.86
N LEU A 181 17.43 3.22 -0.78
CA LEU A 181 18.26 2.09 -0.31
C LEU A 181 18.39 0.99 -1.38
N ALA A 182 17.31 0.67 -2.09
CA ALA A 182 17.34 -0.34 -3.16
C ALA A 182 18.17 0.12 -4.38
N THR A 183 18.21 1.42 -4.65
CA THR A 183 19.06 2.02 -5.68
C THR A 183 20.53 1.94 -5.29
N LEU A 184 20.85 2.26 -4.03
CA LEU A 184 22.21 2.20 -3.49
C LEU A 184 22.79 0.76 -3.50
N LEU A 185 21.94 -0.27 -3.37
CA LEU A 185 22.36 -1.68 -3.52
C LEU A 185 22.97 -1.98 -4.90
N GLN A 186 22.55 -1.28 -5.94
CA GLN A 186 23.06 -1.46 -7.30
C GLN A 186 24.36 -0.67 -7.57
N VAL A 187 24.80 0.14 -6.60
CA VAL A 187 26.02 0.94 -6.69
C VAL A 187 27.10 0.39 -5.75
N TYR A 188 26.74 0.13 -4.49
CA TYR A 188 27.68 -0.18 -3.41
C TYR A 188 27.62 -1.64 -2.98
N ALA A 189 27.35 -2.56 -3.91
CA ALA A 189 27.06 -3.98 -3.65
C ALA A 189 28.03 -4.65 -2.66
N GLN A 190 27.64 -4.69 -1.39
CA GLN A 190 28.37 -5.32 -0.29
C GLN A 190 27.34 -6.00 0.65
N PRO A 191 27.61 -7.21 1.18
CA PRO A 191 26.74 -7.89 2.16
C PRO A 191 26.25 -7.01 3.33
N PRO A 192 27.04 -6.05 3.85
CA PRO A 192 26.57 -5.08 4.85
C PRO A 192 25.34 -4.26 4.43
N LEU A 193 25.16 -3.88 3.16
CA LEU A 193 24.04 -3.03 2.74
C LEU A 193 22.72 -3.83 2.71
N LEU A 194 22.76 -5.11 2.32
CA LEU A 194 21.62 -6.03 2.39
C LEU A 194 21.24 -6.32 3.85
N LEU A 195 22.24 -6.47 4.73
CA LEU A 195 22.02 -6.61 6.17
C LEU A 195 21.44 -5.33 6.78
N ALA A 196 21.96 -4.16 6.40
CA ALA A 196 21.44 -2.86 6.81
C ALA A 196 19.98 -2.68 6.36
N GLN A 197 19.64 -2.97 5.11
CA GLN A 197 18.27 -2.90 4.62
C GLN A 197 17.33 -3.83 5.40
N ARG A 198 17.74 -5.08 5.66
CA ARG A 198 16.96 -6.02 6.50
C ARG A 198 16.82 -5.51 7.93
N ARG A 199 17.87 -4.97 8.54
CA ARG A 199 17.87 -4.45 9.92
C ARG A 199 17.03 -3.18 10.08
N LEU A 200 17.05 -2.27 9.10
CA LEU A 200 16.23 -1.05 9.05
C LEU A 200 14.72 -1.35 8.91
N THR A 201 14.33 -2.56 8.52
CA THR A 201 12.93 -2.98 8.59
C THR A 201 12.48 -3.39 10.00
N HIS A 202 13.41 -3.66 10.93
CA HIS A 202 13.12 -4.06 12.31
C HIS A 202 13.24 -2.88 13.30
N LEU A 203 12.39 -2.88 14.33
CA LEU A 203 12.10 -1.76 15.24
C LEU A 203 13.05 -1.61 16.45
N ALA A 204 14.15 -2.36 16.53
CA ALA A 204 15.06 -2.25 17.67
C ALA A 204 16.12 -1.18 17.40
N SER A 205 16.22 -0.18 18.28
CA SER A 205 17.16 0.96 18.18
C SER A 205 18.61 0.51 17.99
N GLU A 206 19.03 -0.57 18.64
CA GLU A 206 20.38 -1.14 18.52
C GLU A 206 20.70 -1.66 17.11
N ARG A 207 19.75 -2.34 16.45
CA ARG A 207 19.95 -2.86 15.08
C ARG A 207 19.94 -1.76 14.03
N GLN A 208 19.35 -0.62 14.33
CA GLN A 208 19.36 0.56 13.48
C GLN A 208 20.71 1.28 13.55
N ALA A 209 21.33 1.37 14.74
CA ALA A 209 22.68 1.92 14.91
C ALA A 209 23.73 1.13 14.11
N GLU A 210 23.74 -0.20 14.24
CA GLU A 210 24.64 -1.07 13.46
C GLU A 210 24.45 -0.95 11.94
N ALA A 211 23.21 -0.70 11.50
CA ALA A 211 22.90 -0.48 10.09
C ALA A 211 23.43 0.88 9.60
N LEU A 212 23.35 1.92 10.43
CA LEU A 212 23.91 3.24 10.14
C LEU A 212 25.44 3.20 10.10
N ASP A 213 26.09 2.49 11.02
CA ASP A 213 27.55 2.31 11.01
C ASP A 213 28.02 1.60 9.72
N ALA A 214 27.29 0.56 9.30
CA ALA A 214 27.57 -0.13 8.04
C ALA A 214 27.39 0.80 6.82
N LEU A 215 26.39 1.68 6.84
CA LEU A 215 26.18 2.68 5.78
C LEU A 215 27.28 3.75 5.79
N ALA A 216 27.75 4.19 6.95
CA ALA A 216 28.81 5.19 7.10
C ALA A 216 30.15 4.69 6.52
N ALA A 217 30.42 3.40 6.65
CA ALA A 217 31.63 2.78 6.09
C ALA A 217 31.59 2.65 4.56
N LEU A 218 30.41 2.62 3.94
CA LEU A 218 30.22 2.35 2.52
C LEU A 218 29.94 3.60 1.68
N LEU A 219 29.20 4.57 2.24
CA LEU A 219 28.73 5.73 1.49
C LEU A 219 29.67 6.92 1.66
N PRO A 220 29.91 7.71 0.59
CA PRO A 220 30.54 9.01 0.70
C PRO A 220 29.83 9.88 1.74
N GLN A 221 30.61 10.64 2.53
CA GLN A 221 30.09 11.40 3.67
C GLN A 221 28.86 12.29 3.37
N PRO A 222 28.78 13.01 2.23
CA PRO A 222 27.60 13.81 1.89
C PRO A 222 26.35 12.94 1.72
N LEU A 223 26.47 11.84 0.97
CA LEU A 223 25.37 10.91 0.71
C LEU A 223 24.93 10.19 1.98
N TYR A 224 25.87 9.80 2.84
CA TYR A 224 25.57 9.21 4.14
C TYR A 224 24.71 10.16 5.00
N ARG A 225 25.06 11.45 5.11
CA ARG A 225 24.29 12.44 5.87
C ARG A 225 22.86 12.57 5.35
N GLY A 226 22.67 12.60 4.04
CA GLY A 226 21.33 12.63 3.44
C GLY A 226 20.50 11.37 3.76
N VAL A 227 21.10 10.19 3.62
CA VAL A 227 20.46 8.91 3.96
C VAL A 227 20.13 8.82 5.45
N GLN A 228 21.05 9.25 6.31
CA GLN A 228 20.86 9.30 7.76
C GLN A 228 19.69 10.23 8.14
N ALA A 229 19.63 11.44 7.57
CA ALA A 229 18.53 12.37 7.82
C ALA A 229 17.15 11.80 7.45
N LEU A 230 17.07 10.96 6.42
CA LEU A 230 15.84 10.26 6.04
C LEU A 230 15.52 9.04 6.92
N LEU A 231 16.51 8.47 7.59
CA LEU A 231 16.35 7.32 8.49
C LEU A 231 16.02 7.72 9.92
N ASP A 232 16.59 8.82 10.41
CA ASP A 232 16.44 9.27 11.80
C ASP A 232 15.02 9.75 12.11
N GLU A 233 14.59 9.61 13.37
CA GLU A 233 13.30 10.16 13.85
C GLU A 233 13.41 11.63 14.30
N GLY A 234 14.53 12.30 13.98
CA GLY A 234 14.83 13.67 14.38
C GLY A 234 13.89 14.75 13.81
N GLN A 235 14.13 16.00 14.23
CA GLN A 235 13.31 17.16 13.88
C GLN A 235 13.28 17.42 12.37
N LEU A 236 12.09 17.77 11.86
CA LEU A 236 11.86 18.02 10.44
C LEU A 236 12.75 19.14 9.87
N ALA A 237 12.97 20.21 10.63
CA ALA A 237 13.82 21.34 10.23
C ALA A 237 15.26 20.88 9.97
N SER A 238 15.84 20.09 10.87
CA SER A 238 17.18 19.54 10.72
C SER A 238 17.31 18.66 9.48
N LYS A 239 16.30 17.81 9.20
CA LYS A 239 16.29 16.96 8.00
C LYS A 239 16.27 17.78 6.71
N THR A 240 15.51 18.88 6.72
CA THR A 240 15.39 19.76 5.57
C THR A 240 16.72 20.46 5.29
N GLN A 241 17.34 21.01 6.35
CA GLN A 241 18.65 21.65 6.24
C GLN A 241 19.72 20.69 5.69
N VAL A 242 19.78 19.46 6.19
CA VAL A 242 20.77 18.47 5.73
C VAL A 242 20.62 18.18 4.23
N LEU A 243 19.39 18.14 3.70
CA LEU A 243 19.18 17.92 2.27
C LEU A 243 19.45 19.17 1.44
N ASP A 244 19.16 20.36 1.95
CA ASP A 244 19.49 21.62 1.30
C ASP A 244 21.02 21.81 1.19
N ASP A 245 21.76 21.46 2.24
CA ASP A 245 23.23 21.47 2.24
C ASP A 245 23.80 20.46 1.24
N LEU A 246 23.12 19.32 1.04
CA LEU A 246 23.57 18.23 0.17
C LEU A 246 23.25 18.49 -1.32
N LEU A 247 22.05 18.97 -1.62
CA LEU A 247 21.51 19.05 -2.99
C LEU A 247 21.48 20.50 -3.53
N GLY A 248 21.79 21.47 -2.68
CA GLY A 248 21.53 22.88 -2.92
C GLY A 248 20.07 23.26 -2.63
N PRO A 249 19.74 24.57 -2.73
CA PRO A 249 18.38 25.04 -2.47
C PRO A 249 17.39 24.43 -3.47
N LEU A 250 16.16 24.21 -2.98
CA LEU A 250 15.07 23.69 -3.80
C LEU A 250 14.83 24.61 -5.01
N ALA A 251 15.16 24.12 -6.21
CA ALA A 251 15.09 24.92 -7.43
C ALA A 251 13.64 25.28 -7.87
N THR A 252 12.64 24.62 -7.29
CA THR A 252 11.22 24.77 -7.68
C THR A 252 10.41 25.39 -6.56
N ALA A 253 9.77 26.52 -6.85
CA ALA A 253 8.82 27.19 -5.94
C ALA A 253 7.39 26.59 -6.03
N GLU A 254 7.22 25.42 -6.66
CA GLU A 254 5.89 24.80 -6.74
C GLU A 254 5.46 24.31 -5.35
N PRO A 255 4.22 24.57 -4.92
CA PRO A 255 3.71 24.04 -3.66
C PRO A 255 3.57 22.51 -3.74
N VAL A 256 3.79 21.84 -2.61
CA VAL A 256 3.79 20.37 -2.55
C VAL A 256 2.48 19.75 -3.01
N GLU A 257 1.34 20.41 -2.78
CA GLU A 257 0.04 19.97 -3.27
C GLU A 257 0.00 19.94 -4.80
N ALA A 258 0.59 20.94 -5.46
CA ALA A 258 0.66 20.99 -6.92
C ALA A 258 1.59 19.89 -7.47
N LEU A 259 2.73 19.63 -6.82
CA LEU A 259 3.58 18.49 -7.17
C LEU A 259 2.81 17.16 -7.08
N VAL A 260 2.08 16.95 -5.98
CA VAL A 260 1.30 15.73 -5.75
C VAL A 260 0.21 15.55 -6.79
N VAL A 261 -0.55 16.61 -7.08
CA VAL A 261 -1.61 16.57 -8.10
C VAL A 261 -1.02 16.36 -9.50
N ARG A 262 0.10 17.01 -9.82
CA ARG A 262 0.75 16.91 -11.14
C ARG A 262 1.29 15.51 -11.42
N ARG A 263 1.96 14.86 -10.44
CA ARG A 263 2.50 13.51 -10.64
C ARG A 263 1.48 12.39 -10.40
N GLY A 264 0.46 12.65 -9.57
CA GLY A 264 -0.65 11.73 -9.35
C GLY A 264 -0.23 10.31 -8.96
N ALA A 265 -0.97 9.32 -9.46
CA ALA A 265 -0.79 7.90 -9.12
C ALA A 265 0.56 7.33 -9.59
N ALA A 266 1.25 8.00 -10.52
CA ALA A 266 2.59 7.61 -10.93
C ALA A 266 3.66 7.89 -9.85
N ALA A 267 3.36 8.66 -8.80
CA ALA A 267 4.32 8.95 -7.73
C ALA A 267 3.78 8.78 -6.31
N PHE A 268 2.47 8.93 -6.13
CA PHE A 268 1.87 9.07 -4.81
C PHE A 268 0.70 8.10 -4.61
N SER A 269 0.50 7.69 -3.36
CA SER A 269 -0.65 6.86 -3.00
C SER A 269 -1.97 7.61 -3.17
N ALA A 270 -3.06 6.87 -3.40
CA ALA A 270 -4.41 7.42 -3.55
C ALA A 270 -4.83 8.32 -2.37
N TRP A 271 -4.41 7.97 -1.14
CA TRP A 271 -4.66 8.79 0.05
C TRP A 271 -3.93 10.14 -0.01
N THR A 272 -2.64 10.14 -0.34
CA THR A 272 -1.86 11.38 -0.46
C THR A 272 -2.43 12.29 -1.53
N ILE A 273 -2.79 11.73 -2.71
CA ILE A 273 -3.44 12.48 -3.79
C ILE A 273 -4.77 13.07 -3.30
N SER A 274 -5.61 12.28 -2.61
CA SER A 274 -6.88 12.75 -2.06
C SER A 274 -6.72 13.92 -1.09
N VAL A 275 -5.74 13.84 -0.19
CA VAL A 275 -5.47 14.90 0.79
C VAL A 275 -4.94 16.15 0.09
N ALA A 276 -4.04 15.99 -0.88
CA ALA A 276 -3.48 17.08 -1.66
C ALA A 276 -4.55 17.79 -2.50
N LEU A 277 -5.39 17.05 -3.23
CA LEU A 277 -6.47 17.60 -4.06
C LEU A 277 -7.39 18.52 -3.24
N ARG A 278 -7.79 18.12 -2.03
CA ARG A 278 -8.69 18.91 -1.17
C ARG A 278 -8.06 20.19 -0.63
N ARG A 279 -6.75 20.34 -0.75
CA ARG A 279 -5.97 21.51 -0.33
C ARG A 279 -5.37 22.28 -1.50
N TRP A 280 -5.43 21.68 -2.67
CA TRP A 280 -4.90 22.25 -3.87
C TRP A 280 -5.84 23.35 -4.36
N HIS A 281 -5.25 24.49 -4.66
CA HIS A 281 -5.96 25.65 -5.16
C HIS A 281 -5.58 25.85 -6.64
N PRO A 282 -6.31 25.23 -7.57
CA PRO A 282 -5.99 25.30 -8.99
C PRO A 282 -5.99 26.75 -9.49
N GLN A 283 -4.98 27.03 -10.31
CA GLN A 283 -4.84 28.27 -11.07
C GLN A 283 -5.17 27.99 -12.53
N PRO A 284 -5.48 29.00 -13.37
CA PRO A 284 -5.74 28.80 -14.79
C PRO A 284 -4.67 27.97 -15.51
N ALA A 285 -3.39 28.15 -15.15
CA ALA A 285 -2.27 27.40 -15.71
C ALA A 285 -2.18 25.92 -15.26
N THR A 286 -2.77 25.57 -14.11
CA THR A 286 -2.62 24.25 -13.48
C THR A 286 -3.91 23.45 -13.44
N VAL A 287 -5.07 24.07 -13.68
CA VAL A 287 -6.40 23.45 -13.57
C VAL A 287 -6.56 22.20 -14.45
N ALA A 288 -5.89 22.15 -15.61
CA ALA A 288 -5.88 20.97 -16.48
C ALA A 288 -5.39 19.70 -15.78
N GLN A 289 -4.54 19.84 -14.75
CA GLN A 289 -4.03 18.71 -13.96
C GLN A 289 -5.14 18.00 -13.16
N LEU A 290 -6.32 18.61 -13.01
CA LEU A 290 -7.47 17.97 -12.36
C LEU A 290 -8.05 16.82 -13.19
N VAL A 291 -7.98 16.91 -14.51
CA VAL A 291 -8.71 16.03 -15.44
C VAL A 291 -8.35 14.54 -15.27
N PRO A 292 -7.06 14.13 -15.22
CA PRO A 292 -6.71 12.73 -15.00
C PRO A 292 -7.29 12.16 -13.70
N HIS A 293 -7.42 12.97 -12.65
CA HIS A 293 -7.94 12.54 -11.35
C HIS A 293 -9.45 12.32 -11.35
N LEU A 294 -10.19 13.03 -12.20
CA LEU A 294 -11.63 12.81 -12.38
C LEU A 294 -11.92 11.43 -13.00
N HIS A 295 -10.97 10.89 -13.76
CA HIS A 295 -11.04 9.56 -14.40
C HIS A 295 -10.20 8.50 -13.68
N ALA A 296 -9.64 8.80 -12.50
CA ALA A 296 -8.80 7.85 -11.76
C ALA A 296 -9.56 6.55 -11.44
N THR A 297 -8.88 5.41 -11.38
CA THR A 297 -9.50 4.13 -10.98
C THR A 297 -9.89 4.10 -9.50
N SER A 298 -9.16 4.83 -8.66
CA SER A 298 -9.46 4.97 -7.23
C SER A 298 -10.67 5.86 -6.99
N ALA A 299 -11.73 5.31 -6.38
CA ALA A 299 -12.90 6.08 -5.96
C ALA A 299 -12.52 7.25 -5.04
N LEU A 300 -11.58 7.04 -4.12
CA LEU A 300 -11.08 8.07 -3.21
C LEU A 300 -10.51 9.30 -3.94
N VAL A 301 -9.72 9.07 -4.99
CA VAL A 301 -9.14 10.13 -5.81
C VAL A 301 -10.24 10.83 -6.63
N ARG A 302 -11.10 10.07 -7.30
CA ARG A 302 -12.22 10.63 -8.08
C ARG A 302 -13.14 11.50 -7.24
N GLU A 303 -13.59 11.01 -6.08
CA GLU A 303 -14.43 11.75 -5.16
C GLU A 303 -13.78 13.06 -4.72
N SER A 304 -12.47 13.05 -4.48
CA SER A 304 -11.73 14.24 -4.05
C SER A 304 -11.55 15.24 -5.20
N ALA A 305 -11.31 14.76 -6.43
CA ALA A 305 -11.24 15.60 -7.62
C ALA A 305 -12.61 16.23 -7.96
N ARG A 306 -13.69 15.46 -7.84
CA ARG A 306 -15.06 15.97 -8.02
C ARG A 306 -15.40 17.03 -6.98
N ALA A 307 -14.99 16.85 -5.73
CA ALA A 307 -15.20 17.86 -4.68
C ALA A 307 -14.50 19.19 -5.02
N VAL A 308 -13.31 19.15 -5.61
CA VAL A 308 -12.62 20.37 -6.12
C VAL A 308 -13.41 20.97 -7.28
N LEU A 309 -13.85 20.14 -8.24
CA LEU A 309 -14.61 20.59 -9.41
C LEU A 309 -15.93 21.26 -9.02
N GLN A 310 -16.66 20.73 -8.04
CA GLN A 310 -17.89 21.30 -7.50
C GLN A 310 -17.70 22.72 -6.96
N GLN A 311 -16.56 22.97 -6.32
CA GLN A 311 -16.25 24.25 -5.68
C GLN A 311 -15.64 25.27 -6.65
N LEU A 312 -15.12 24.80 -7.80
CA LEU A 312 -14.33 25.60 -8.72
C LEU A 312 -15.10 26.79 -9.34
N PRO A 313 -16.36 26.66 -9.80
CA PRO A 313 -17.11 27.78 -10.38
C PRO A 313 -17.29 28.95 -9.40
N VAL A 314 -17.43 28.66 -8.10
CA VAL A 314 -17.67 29.65 -7.06
C VAL A 314 -16.36 30.24 -6.53
N GLN A 315 -15.38 29.38 -6.24
CA GLN A 315 -14.13 29.82 -5.61
C GLN A 315 -13.11 30.38 -6.60
N ARG A 316 -13.11 29.90 -7.86
CA ARG A 316 -12.09 30.20 -8.88
C ARG A 316 -12.70 30.20 -10.29
N PRO A 317 -13.60 31.13 -10.63
CA PRO A 317 -14.30 31.15 -11.92
C PRO A 317 -13.33 31.16 -13.12
N ALA A 318 -12.27 31.97 -13.08
CA ALA A 318 -11.29 32.04 -14.17
C ALA A 318 -10.60 30.69 -14.46
N ALA A 319 -10.34 29.87 -13.43
CA ALA A 319 -9.78 28.54 -13.62
C ALA A 319 -10.82 27.58 -14.20
N TYR A 320 -12.08 27.67 -13.77
CA TYR A 320 -13.18 26.88 -14.32
C TYR A 320 -13.46 27.21 -15.80
N ASP A 321 -13.45 28.49 -16.16
CA ASP A 321 -13.64 28.94 -17.54
C ASP A 321 -12.51 28.44 -18.44
N THR A 322 -11.26 28.50 -17.96
CA THR A 322 -10.09 27.94 -18.66
C THR A 322 -10.24 26.44 -18.86
N LEU A 323 -10.69 25.71 -17.84
CA LEU A 323 -10.91 24.27 -17.92
C LEU A 323 -11.98 23.92 -18.97
N ARG A 324 -13.10 24.65 -19.00
CA ARG A 324 -14.16 24.47 -20.01
C ARG A 324 -13.68 24.80 -21.42
N ALA A 325 -12.88 25.86 -21.57
CA ALA A 325 -12.32 26.24 -22.87
C ALA A 325 -11.34 25.19 -23.40
N GLN A 326 -10.54 24.57 -22.52
CA GLN A 326 -9.58 23.52 -22.89
C GLN A 326 -10.26 22.18 -23.23
N TYR A 327 -11.40 21.87 -22.62
CA TYR A 327 -12.12 20.61 -22.81
C TYR A 327 -13.61 20.85 -23.14
N PRO A 328 -13.93 21.36 -24.34
CA PRO A 328 -15.30 21.78 -24.69
C PRO A 328 -16.29 20.62 -24.79
N THR A 329 -15.82 19.39 -25.02
CA THR A 329 -16.65 18.19 -25.12
C THR A 329 -16.95 17.54 -23.76
N THR A 330 -16.32 17.99 -22.68
CA THR A 330 -16.45 17.39 -21.36
C THR A 330 -17.53 18.10 -20.55
N ASP A 331 -18.57 17.38 -20.14
CA ASP A 331 -19.59 17.91 -19.23
C ASP A 331 -19.12 17.90 -17.78
N PHE A 332 -18.36 18.92 -17.41
CA PHE A 332 -17.87 19.11 -16.04
C PHE A 332 -18.99 19.33 -15.02
N ALA A 333 -20.17 19.83 -15.45
CA ALA A 333 -21.29 20.02 -14.54
C ALA A 333 -21.89 18.66 -14.14
N ALA A 334 -22.07 17.74 -15.09
CA ALA A 334 -22.49 16.37 -14.82
C ALA A 334 -21.46 15.61 -13.96
N MET A 335 -20.17 15.76 -14.26
CA MET A 335 -19.09 15.12 -13.49
C MET A 335 -18.97 15.63 -12.05
N ALA A 336 -19.43 16.85 -11.77
CA ALA A 336 -19.45 17.42 -10.44
C ALA A 336 -20.55 16.81 -9.57
N VAL A 337 -21.50 16.02 -10.09
CA VAL A 337 -22.56 15.42 -9.26
C VAL A 337 -22.02 14.19 -8.49
N PRO A 338 -22.35 14.03 -7.19
CA PRO A 338 -21.99 12.82 -6.43
C PRO A 338 -22.59 11.55 -7.05
N ASP A 339 -21.86 10.43 -7.06
CA ASP A 339 -22.41 9.15 -7.49
C ASP A 339 -23.53 8.71 -6.53
N SER A 340 -24.75 8.55 -7.04
CA SER A 340 -25.94 8.12 -6.26
C SER A 340 -25.99 6.61 -5.99
N SER A 341 -24.92 5.87 -6.27
CA SER A 341 -24.90 4.40 -6.24
C SER A 341 -24.63 3.79 -4.87
N SER A 342 -24.36 4.58 -3.84
CA SER A 342 -24.14 4.11 -2.46
C SER A 342 -25.39 4.27 -1.61
N LEU A 343 -25.71 3.28 -0.75
CA LEU A 343 -26.94 3.30 0.05
C LEU A 343 -26.93 4.43 1.08
N THR A 344 -25.74 4.81 1.56
CA THR A 344 -25.54 5.80 2.62
C THR A 344 -24.92 7.12 2.15
N GLY A 345 -24.45 7.23 0.90
CA GLY A 345 -23.70 8.41 0.44
C GLY A 345 -22.31 8.57 1.08
N ILE A 346 -21.81 7.56 1.82
CA ILE A 346 -20.56 7.66 2.57
C ILE A 346 -19.36 7.58 1.63
N SER A 347 -18.61 8.69 1.56
CA SER A 347 -17.37 8.82 0.79
C SER A 347 -16.32 7.76 1.15
N ALA A 348 -15.49 7.35 0.19
CA ALA A 348 -14.35 6.47 0.41
C ALA A 348 -13.42 7.00 1.53
N ARG A 349 -13.25 8.32 1.63
CA ARG A 349 -12.46 8.94 2.72
C ARG A 349 -13.07 8.66 4.09
N ALA A 350 -14.39 8.82 4.23
CA ALA A 350 -15.07 8.53 5.48
C ALA A 350 -14.94 7.05 5.86
N ARG A 351 -14.99 6.13 4.88
CA ARG A 351 -14.73 4.70 5.12
C ARG A 351 -13.31 4.43 5.63
N VAL A 352 -12.29 5.13 5.11
CA VAL A 352 -10.92 5.06 5.68
C VAL A 352 -10.90 5.49 7.14
N GLN A 353 -11.59 6.58 7.49
CA GLN A 353 -11.65 7.08 8.86
C GLN A 353 -12.42 6.14 9.79
N MET A 354 -13.49 5.51 9.30
CA MET A 354 -14.20 4.46 10.04
C MET A 354 -13.30 3.26 10.34
N LEU A 355 -12.55 2.77 9.34
CA LEU A 355 -11.55 1.72 9.56
C LEU A 355 -10.54 2.16 10.62
N LYS A 356 -9.98 3.37 10.49
CA LYS A 356 -9.00 3.94 11.41
C LYS A 356 -9.53 4.04 12.85
N GLY A 357 -10.84 4.25 13.03
CA GLY A 357 -11.50 4.28 14.34
C GLY A 357 -11.57 2.91 15.02
N THR A 358 -11.42 1.81 14.27
CA THR A 358 -11.41 0.47 14.86
C THR A 358 -10.11 0.20 15.62
N THR A 359 -10.20 -0.60 16.67
CA THR A 359 -9.04 -1.02 17.46
C THR A 359 -8.02 -1.77 16.60
N LEU A 360 -8.44 -2.54 15.59
CA LEU A 360 -7.56 -3.35 14.74
C LEU A 360 -6.65 -2.49 13.87
N PHE A 361 -7.19 -1.37 13.41
CA PHE A 361 -6.58 -0.52 12.40
C PHE A 361 -6.12 0.85 12.95
N ALA A 362 -6.32 1.13 14.24
CA ALA A 362 -5.96 2.39 14.88
C ALA A 362 -4.51 2.85 14.61
N SER A 363 -3.55 1.92 14.60
CA SER A 363 -2.13 2.22 14.36
C SER A 363 -1.71 2.11 12.88
N THR A 364 -2.65 1.79 11.99
CA THR A 364 -2.39 1.59 10.55
C THR A 364 -2.49 2.93 9.81
N PRO A 365 -1.50 3.33 8.99
CA PRO A 365 -1.58 4.58 8.23
C PRO A 365 -2.78 4.58 7.26
N GLU A 366 -3.41 5.73 7.08
CA GLU A 366 -4.56 5.92 6.18
C GLU A 366 -4.20 5.59 4.72
N ASN A 367 -2.94 5.83 4.32
CA ASN A 367 -2.39 5.41 3.03
C ASN A 367 -2.53 3.91 2.79
N VAL A 368 -2.38 3.12 3.86
CA VAL A 368 -2.51 1.65 3.82
C VAL A 368 -3.99 1.24 3.89
N LEU A 369 -4.78 1.89 4.75
CA LEU A 369 -6.21 1.62 4.88
C LEU A 369 -7.03 1.95 3.63
N ALA A 370 -6.58 2.93 2.83
CA ALA A 370 -7.18 3.26 1.55
C ALA A 370 -7.24 2.06 0.58
N ALA A 371 -6.36 1.06 0.74
CA ALA A 371 -6.38 -0.16 -0.05
C ALA A 371 -7.46 -1.17 0.37
N ILE A 372 -8.01 -1.04 1.59
CA ILE A 372 -9.05 -1.93 2.11
C ILE A 372 -10.45 -1.44 1.69
N VAL A 373 -10.60 -0.13 1.46
CA VAL A 373 -11.90 0.47 1.11
C VAL A 373 -12.60 -0.18 -0.10
N PRO A 374 -11.92 -0.56 -1.19
CA PRO A 374 -12.58 -1.17 -2.35
C PRO A 374 -13.26 -2.52 -2.06
N ILE A 375 -12.79 -3.26 -1.05
CA ILE A 375 -13.35 -4.57 -0.66
C ILE A 375 -14.37 -4.46 0.48
N MET A 376 -14.69 -3.25 0.94
CA MET A 376 -15.76 -3.03 1.92
C MET A 376 -17.12 -3.06 1.22
N GLN A 377 -17.95 -4.02 1.59
CA GLN A 377 -19.31 -4.17 1.06
C GLN A 377 -20.31 -3.44 1.93
N GLU A 378 -21.15 -2.61 1.33
CA GLU A 378 -22.25 -1.97 2.04
C GLU A 378 -23.42 -2.94 2.19
N VAL A 379 -23.89 -3.16 3.42
CA VAL A 379 -24.96 -4.11 3.74
C VAL A 379 -26.03 -3.41 4.59
N ALA A 380 -27.30 -3.71 4.31
CA ALA A 380 -28.45 -3.16 5.03
C ALA A 380 -29.24 -4.27 5.72
N TYR A 381 -29.77 -3.96 6.91
CA TYR A 381 -30.56 -4.87 7.73
C TYR A 381 -31.83 -4.17 8.21
N ALA A 382 -32.97 -4.86 8.12
CA ALA A 382 -34.24 -4.38 8.64
C ALA A 382 -34.33 -4.54 10.16
N ALA A 383 -35.28 -3.85 10.78
CA ALA A 383 -35.51 -3.93 12.22
C ALA A 383 -35.78 -5.37 12.67
N GLY A 384 -35.06 -5.82 13.71
CA GLY A 384 -35.17 -7.18 14.24
C GLY A 384 -34.45 -8.24 13.40
N GLN A 385 -33.86 -7.88 12.27
CA GLN A 385 -33.11 -8.83 11.44
C GLN A 385 -31.83 -9.24 12.15
N GLN A 386 -31.61 -10.56 12.23
CA GLN A 386 -30.38 -11.11 12.76
C GLN A 386 -29.25 -10.96 11.72
N ILE A 387 -28.14 -10.34 12.14
CA ILE A 387 -26.93 -10.17 11.32
C ILE A 387 -26.12 -11.46 11.31
N PHE A 388 -25.90 -12.06 12.49
CA PHE A 388 -25.36 -13.41 12.65
C PHE A 388 -25.75 -14.00 14.02
N ALA A 389 -25.72 -15.33 14.14
CA ALA A 389 -26.02 -16.03 15.39
C ALA A 389 -24.74 -16.46 16.13
N LYS A 390 -24.80 -16.51 17.46
CA LYS A 390 -23.78 -17.18 18.28
C LYS A 390 -23.53 -18.60 17.78
N GLY A 391 -22.26 -19.02 17.77
CA GLY A 391 -21.84 -20.35 17.33
C GLY A 391 -21.70 -20.52 15.81
N THR A 392 -22.20 -19.58 15.00
CA THR A 392 -21.92 -19.58 13.55
C THR A 392 -20.45 -19.25 13.31
N LEU A 393 -19.87 -19.78 12.22
CA LEU A 393 -18.49 -19.47 11.88
C LEU A 393 -18.37 -17.98 11.53
N GLY A 394 -17.48 -17.25 12.19
CA GLY A 394 -17.21 -15.86 11.87
C GLY A 394 -16.16 -15.74 10.77
N THR A 395 -16.52 -15.08 9.66
CA THR A 395 -15.61 -14.84 8.52
C THR A 395 -15.64 -13.39 8.05
N SER A 396 -16.18 -12.48 8.86
CA SER A 396 -16.35 -11.07 8.48
C SER A 396 -16.30 -10.12 9.67
N LEU A 397 -15.82 -8.91 9.43
CA LEU A 397 -15.92 -7.73 10.30
C LEU A 397 -17.08 -6.84 9.81
N PHE A 398 -17.78 -6.20 10.74
CA PHE A 398 -18.82 -5.20 10.44
C PHE A 398 -18.49 -3.87 11.11
N ILE A 399 -18.74 -2.77 10.41
CA ILE A 399 -18.62 -1.40 10.93
C ILE A 399 -19.96 -0.71 10.69
N VAL A 400 -20.65 -0.33 11.76
CA VAL A 400 -21.97 0.31 11.69
C VAL A 400 -21.81 1.71 11.13
N SER A 401 -22.55 2.01 10.07
CA SER A 401 -22.57 3.33 9.46
C SER A 401 -23.79 4.14 9.86
N GLN A 402 -24.94 3.48 10.01
CA GLN A 402 -26.23 4.06 10.42
C GLN A 402 -27.03 3.01 11.20
N GLY A 403 -27.85 3.45 12.15
CA GLY A 403 -28.66 2.59 13.01
C GLY A 403 -27.91 2.01 14.20
N GLU A 404 -28.54 1.06 14.89
CA GLU A 404 -28.01 0.42 16.10
C GLU A 404 -28.07 -1.11 15.99
N VAL A 405 -27.10 -1.79 16.58
CA VAL A 405 -27.00 -3.26 16.61
C VAL A 405 -26.88 -3.73 18.04
N GLY A 406 -27.83 -4.55 18.49
CA GLY A 406 -27.76 -5.23 19.78
C GLY A 406 -26.96 -6.51 19.72
N ILE A 407 -26.12 -6.75 20.73
CA ILE A 407 -25.33 -7.97 20.91
C ILE A 407 -25.86 -8.77 22.09
N TYR A 408 -26.11 -10.06 21.85
CA TYR A 408 -26.79 -10.94 22.80
C TYR A 408 -26.06 -12.26 23.02
N ASP A 409 -26.04 -12.74 24.26
CA ASP A 409 -25.74 -14.14 24.59
C ASP A 409 -26.98 -14.83 25.13
N GLY A 410 -27.64 -15.63 24.30
CA GLY A 410 -29.00 -16.10 24.57
C GLY A 410 -29.95 -14.92 24.70
N ASN A 411 -30.67 -14.83 25.82
CA ASN A 411 -31.57 -13.70 26.11
C ASN A 411 -30.87 -12.51 26.79
N ARG A 412 -29.58 -12.63 27.14
CA ARG A 412 -28.85 -11.57 27.84
C ARG A 412 -28.30 -10.56 26.84
N HIS A 413 -28.72 -9.32 26.97
CA HIS A 413 -28.11 -8.18 26.25
C HIS A 413 -26.71 -7.88 26.82
N LEU A 414 -25.71 -7.83 25.94
CA LEU A 414 -24.31 -7.59 26.31
C LEU A 414 -23.89 -6.14 26.01
N ALA A 415 -24.25 -5.61 24.84
CA ALA A 415 -23.88 -4.28 24.36
C ALA A 415 -24.75 -3.85 23.18
N THR A 416 -24.86 -2.54 22.97
CA THR A 416 -25.43 -1.93 21.75
C THR A 416 -24.30 -1.20 21.02
N PHE A 417 -24.25 -1.35 19.70
CA PHE A 417 -23.29 -0.70 18.81
C PHE A 417 -24.02 0.24 17.86
N GLY A 418 -23.65 1.53 17.87
CA GLY A 418 -24.21 2.57 17.00
C GLY A 418 -23.27 2.97 15.88
N ALA A 419 -23.59 4.06 15.16
CA ALA A 419 -22.75 4.56 14.08
C ALA A 419 -21.30 4.82 14.51
N GLY A 420 -20.34 4.26 13.78
CA GLY A 420 -18.91 4.31 14.07
C GLY A 420 -18.39 3.12 14.89
N ASP A 421 -19.28 2.39 15.56
CA ASP A 421 -18.90 1.16 16.27
C ASP A 421 -18.68 0.00 15.28
N PHE A 422 -17.94 -1.00 15.72
CA PHE A 422 -17.59 -2.16 14.92
C PHE A 422 -17.67 -3.44 15.76
N PHE A 423 -17.95 -4.56 15.10
CA PHE A 423 -18.09 -5.85 15.75
C PHE A 423 -17.66 -7.00 14.84
N GLY A 424 -17.25 -8.10 15.45
CA GLY A 424 -16.72 -9.26 14.72
C GLY A 424 -15.26 -9.14 14.28
N GLU A 425 -14.51 -8.18 14.82
CA GLU A 425 -13.08 -7.91 14.49
C GLU A 425 -12.20 -9.17 14.52
N LEU A 426 -12.31 -9.98 15.57
CA LEU A 426 -11.45 -11.15 15.74
C LEU A 426 -11.71 -12.24 14.69
N ALA A 427 -12.96 -12.33 14.20
CA ALA A 427 -13.35 -13.28 13.17
C ALA A 427 -12.70 -12.98 11.80
N LEU A 428 -12.21 -11.76 11.60
CA LEU A 428 -11.47 -11.39 10.40
C LEU A 428 -10.09 -12.05 10.36
N LEU A 429 -9.45 -12.26 11.52
CA LEU A 429 -8.09 -12.81 11.61
C LEU A 429 -8.05 -14.28 11.98
N ASP A 430 -9.00 -14.75 12.77
CA ASP A 430 -9.11 -16.13 13.21
C ASP A 430 -10.57 -16.57 13.08
N ALA A 431 -10.82 -17.54 12.20
CA ALA A 431 -12.16 -18.04 11.92
C ALA A 431 -12.65 -18.91 13.09
N GLU A 432 -13.07 -18.26 14.18
CA GLU A 432 -13.70 -18.89 15.33
C GLU A 432 -15.23 -18.72 15.30
N PRO A 433 -15.99 -19.61 15.98
CA PRO A 433 -17.41 -19.43 16.17
C PRO A 433 -17.72 -18.09 16.86
N ARG A 434 -18.76 -17.39 16.38
CA ARG A 434 -19.23 -16.12 16.96
C ARG A 434 -19.55 -16.32 18.45
N SER A 435 -19.02 -15.44 19.30
CA SER A 435 -19.22 -15.51 20.75
C SER A 435 -20.61 -15.06 21.21
N ALA A 436 -21.32 -14.29 20.38
CA ALA A 436 -22.63 -13.71 20.63
C ALA A 436 -23.43 -13.58 19.32
N THR A 437 -24.75 -13.38 19.44
CA THR A 437 -25.68 -13.08 18.35
C THR A 437 -25.76 -11.56 18.16
N ALA A 438 -25.78 -11.09 16.91
CA ALA A 438 -25.95 -9.69 16.55
C ALA A 438 -27.31 -9.48 15.86
N VAL A 439 -28.10 -8.51 16.31
CA VAL A 439 -29.44 -8.21 15.81
C VAL A 439 -29.59 -6.71 15.55
N ALA A 440 -30.16 -6.35 14.41
CA ALA A 440 -30.43 -4.95 14.07
C ALA A 440 -31.55 -4.36 14.94
N HIS A 441 -31.28 -3.23 15.59
CA HIS A 441 -32.23 -2.40 16.31
C HIS A 441 -32.66 -1.26 15.37
N GLY A 442 -33.84 -1.42 14.75
CA GLY A 442 -34.28 -0.52 13.68
C GLY A 442 -33.59 -0.80 12.33
N SER A 443 -33.66 0.17 11.42
CA SER A 443 -32.96 0.08 10.13
C SER A 443 -31.46 0.32 10.34
N VAL A 444 -30.64 -0.63 9.91
CA VAL A 444 -29.18 -0.57 10.06
C VAL A 444 -28.52 -0.61 8.69
N VAL A 445 -27.51 0.23 8.49
CA VAL A 445 -26.55 0.09 7.39
C VAL A 445 -25.16 -0.05 7.95
N ALA A 446 -24.40 -1.03 7.46
CA ALA A 446 -23.04 -1.31 7.89
C ALA A 446 -22.12 -1.59 6.70
N PHE A 447 -20.81 -1.44 6.91
CA PHE A 447 -19.80 -1.96 6.02
C PHE A 447 -19.32 -3.32 6.52
N ARG A 448 -19.44 -4.33 5.66
CA ARG A 448 -18.94 -5.67 5.85
C ARG A 448 -17.58 -5.82 5.15
N LEU A 449 -16.61 -6.37 5.85
CA LEU A 449 -15.32 -6.75 5.31
C LEU A 449 -15.15 -8.26 5.49
N ASP A 450 -15.07 -9.00 4.38
CA ASP A 450 -14.92 -10.44 4.39
C ASP A 450 -13.45 -10.86 4.55
N GLN A 451 -13.26 -11.99 5.23
CA GLN A 451 -11.93 -12.51 5.56
C GLN A 451 -11.14 -12.90 4.31
N ASP A 452 -11.76 -13.57 3.34
CA ASP A 452 -11.06 -13.99 2.11
C ASP A 452 -10.57 -12.77 1.33
N ASP A 453 -11.43 -11.76 1.10
CA ASP A 453 -11.06 -10.52 0.41
C ASP A 453 -9.96 -9.75 1.18
N PHE A 454 -10.05 -9.73 2.51
CA PHE A 454 -9.07 -9.08 3.36
C PHE A 454 -7.71 -9.79 3.34
N TYR A 455 -7.69 -11.11 3.31
CA TYR A 455 -6.47 -11.90 3.17
C TYR A 455 -5.82 -11.69 1.82
N ASP A 456 -6.61 -11.58 0.76
CA ASP A 456 -6.10 -11.25 -0.58
C ASP A 456 -5.39 -9.90 -0.56
N VAL A 457 -5.99 -8.87 0.06
CA VAL A 457 -5.33 -7.57 0.23
C VAL A 457 -4.06 -7.66 1.09
N MET A 458 -4.02 -8.50 2.13
CA MET A 458 -2.84 -8.69 2.97
C MET A 458 -1.67 -9.38 2.24
N GLU A 459 -1.99 -10.32 1.34
CA GLU A 459 -0.99 -10.99 0.50
C GLU A 459 -0.44 -10.05 -0.57
N GLU A 460 -1.28 -9.22 -1.16
CA GLU A 460 -0.89 -8.23 -2.17
C GLU A 460 -0.16 -7.02 -1.57
N ARG A 461 -0.52 -6.62 -0.36
CA ARG A 461 0.01 -5.42 0.32
C ARG A 461 0.56 -5.78 1.70
N TYR A 462 1.84 -6.12 1.73
CA TYR A 462 2.55 -6.53 2.94
C TYR A 462 2.49 -5.50 4.08
N GLU A 463 2.28 -4.22 3.76
CA GLU A 463 2.13 -3.14 4.75
C GLU A 463 0.87 -3.29 5.59
N VAL A 464 -0.21 -3.84 5.01
CA VAL A 464 -1.45 -4.15 5.72
C VAL A 464 -1.17 -5.23 6.77
N LEU A 465 -0.59 -6.36 6.34
CA LEU A 465 -0.18 -7.46 7.22
C LEU A 465 0.75 -6.98 8.34
N ARG A 466 1.79 -6.20 7.99
CA ARG A 466 2.77 -5.71 8.95
C ARG A 466 2.13 -4.79 10.00
N SER A 467 1.19 -3.94 9.59
CA SER A 467 0.49 -3.03 10.51
C SER A 467 -0.37 -3.80 11.49
N ILE A 468 -1.09 -4.82 11.01
CA ILE A 468 -1.91 -5.71 11.84
C ILE A 468 -1.04 -6.49 12.83
N LEU A 469 0.04 -7.13 12.37
CA LEU A 469 0.96 -7.86 13.24
C LEU A 469 1.51 -6.97 14.36
N ARG A 470 1.85 -5.71 14.05
CA ARG A 470 2.30 -4.75 15.05
C ARG A 470 1.21 -4.48 16.10
N VAL A 471 -0.03 -4.27 15.69
CA VAL A 471 -1.16 -4.05 16.61
C VAL A 471 -1.38 -5.26 17.51
N LEU A 472 -1.37 -6.48 16.95
CA LEU A 472 -1.51 -7.72 17.72
C LEU A 472 -0.37 -7.88 18.74
N CYS A 473 0.89 -7.64 18.34
CA CYS A 473 2.03 -7.70 19.25
C CYS A 473 1.93 -6.66 20.38
N GLN A 474 1.49 -5.43 20.08
CA GLN A 474 1.28 -4.38 21.09
C GLN A 474 0.19 -4.78 22.09
N ARG A 475 -0.92 -5.35 21.62
CA ARG A 475 -1.99 -5.85 22.49
C ARG A 475 -1.50 -6.97 23.39
N LEU A 476 -0.75 -7.94 22.85
CA LEU A 476 -0.19 -9.05 23.61
C LEU A 476 0.73 -8.56 24.73
N ARG A 477 1.58 -7.55 24.45
CA ARG A 477 2.45 -6.93 25.48
C ARG A 477 1.63 -6.29 26.60
N ARG A 478 0.66 -5.44 26.26
CA ARG A 478 -0.24 -4.80 27.25
C ARG A 478 -0.98 -5.83 28.11
N GLN A 479 -1.45 -6.91 27.50
CA GLN A 479 -2.16 -7.97 28.21
C GLN A 479 -1.24 -8.74 29.17
N ASN A 480 0.00 -9.00 28.76
CA ASN A 480 1.01 -9.63 29.63
C ASN A 480 1.39 -8.72 30.80
N GLU A 481 1.61 -7.43 30.55
CA GLU A 481 1.89 -6.43 31.60
C GLU A 481 0.74 -6.36 32.62
N GLN A 482 -0.51 -6.31 32.16
CA GLN A 482 -1.69 -6.33 33.05
C GLN A 482 -1.83 -7.61 33.86
N THR A 483 -1.42 -8.76 33.30
CA THR A 483 -1.48 -10.05 34.00
C THR A 483 -0.34 -10.20 35.01
N GLN A 484 0.81 -9.54 34.79
CA GLN A 484 1.94 -9.50 35.72
C GLN A 484 1.73 -8.52 36.88
N VAL A 485 0.98 -7.43 36.69
CA VAL A 485 0.65 -6.48 37.78
C VAL A 485 -0.49 -6.99 38.67
N ALA A 486 -1.32 -7.92 38.16
CA ALA A 486 -2.42 -8.54 38.89
C ALA A 486 -2.04 -9.84 39.63
N ALA A 487 -0.78 -10.27 39.53
CA ALA A 487 -0.19 -11.42 40.22
C ALA A 487 0.82 -10.90 41.26
#